data_AF-A0A534N1S2-F1
#
_entry.id   AF-A0A534N1S2-F1
#
_cell.length_a   1.000
_cell.length_b   1.000
_cell.length_c   1.000
_cell.angle_alpha   90.00
_cell.angle_beta   90.00
_cell.angle_gamma   90.00
#
_symmetry.space_group_name_H-M   'P 1'
#
loop_
_entity.id
_entity.type
_entity.pdbx_description
1 polymer ?
#
loop_
_entity_poly.entity_id
_entity_poly.type
_entity_poly.pdbx_seq_one_letter_code
_entity_poly.pdbx_strand_id
1 'polypeptide(L)'
;MQRRRPALARIVSALAGLAFGLLGAEMTFGQLRPDEPRSDAVLYSIEVRNGAGDLLASPVLIGEEGRPVHLSLSQDVGRHREPLAMSLDLDPSPDGENLCVGYRLSIDDGFAHSGRVGVAYGEPRSVELNGGGESLRLSLVVARAYTRDFGRILQQHRRPSA
;
A
#
# COMPACT_ATOMS: atom_id res chain seq x y z
N MET A 1 27.32 -1.60 70.62
CA MET A 1 27.86 -2.08 69.31
C MET A 1 27.38 -3.51 69.13
N GLN A 2 26.72 -4.00 68.08
CA GLN A 2 26.36 -3.59 66.72
C GLN A 2 24.98 -4.21 66.42
N ARG A 3 23.97 -3.44 65.98
CA ARG A 3 22.70 -4.00 65.49
C ARG A 3 22.82 -4.25 63.98
N ARG A 4 22.98 -5.53 63.59
CA ARG A 4 22.87 -6.02 62.21
C ARG A 4 21.40 -5.96 61.76
N ARG A 5 21.02 -5.11 60.80
CA ARG A 5 19.86 -5.34 59.92
C ARG A 5 20.00 -4.62 58.55
N PRO A 6 20.77 -5.15 57.59
CA PRO A 6 20.79 -4.60 56.23
C PRO A 6 19.76 -5.26 55.28
N ALA A 7 19.04 -6.30 55.73
CA ALA A 7 18.15 -7.08 54.86
C ALA A 7 16.75 -6.47 54.68
N LEU A 8 16.20 -5.82 55.72
CA LEU A 8 14.83 -5.31 55.72
C LEU A 8 14.66 -4.08 54.81
N ALA A 9 15.68 -3.22 54.72
CA ALA A 9 15.66 -2.03 53.88
C ALA A 9 15.64 -2.34 52.38
N ARG A 10 16.21 -3.48 51.95
CA ARG A 10 16.22 -3.92 50.55
C ARG A 10 14.88 -4.46 50.06
N ILE A 11 14.10 -5.07 50.95
CA ILE A 11 12.79 -5.63 50.61
C ILE A 11 11.76 -4.51 50.41
N VAL A 12 11.83 -3.45 51.22
CA VAL A 12 10.93 -2.28 51.11
C VAL A 12 11.19 -1.48 49.83
N SER A 13 12.45 -1.33 49.42
CA SER A 13 12.81 -0.65 48.17
C SER A 13 12.42 -1.46 46.93
N ALA A 14 12.50 -2.79 46.98
CA ALA A 14 12.02 -3.67 45.92
C ALA A 14 10.49 -3.61 45.74
N LEU A 15 9.72 -3.52 46.84
CA LEU A 15 8.25 -3.39 46.79
C LEU A 15 7.81 -2.00 46.29
N ALA A 16 8.51 -0.94 46.67
CA ALA A 16 8.25 0.41 46.16
C ALA A 16 8.52 0.53 44.64
N GLY A 17 9.58 -0.12 44.14
CA GLY A 17 9.88 -0.18 42.71
C GLY A 17 8.82 -0.93 41.89
N LEU A 18 8.21 -1.98 42.46
CA LEU A 18 7.18 -2.77 41.80
C LEU A 18 5.83 -2.04 41.72
N ALA A 19 5.47 -1.25 42.75
CA ALA A 19 4.26 -0.42 42.74
C ALA A 19 4.36 0.78 41.77
N PHE A 20 5.53 1.42 41.67
CA PHE A 20 5.76 2.49 40.68
C PHE A 20 5.90 1.96 39.24
N GLY A 21 6.37 0.72 39.06
CA GLY A 21 6.43 0.07 37.74
C GLY A 21 5.05 -0.27 37.17
N LEU A 22 4.07 -0.60 38.01
CA LEU A 22 2.70 -0.93 37.59
C LEU A 22 1.84 0.33 37.33
N LEU A 23 1.97 1.37 38.16
CA LEU A 23 1.23 2.63 37.97
C LEU A 23 1.85 3.57 36.91
N GLY A 24 3.17 3.49 36.67
CA GLY A 24 3.84 4.28 35.64
C GLY A 24 3.63 3.79 34.20
N ALA A 25 3.24 2.51 34.03
CA ALA A 25 2.96 1.95 32.71
C ALA A 25 1.66 2.52 32.11
N GLU A 26 0.64 2.78 32.94
CA GLU A 26 -0.65 3.31 32.44
C GLU A 26 -0.58 4.78 31.99
N MET A 27 0.43 5.55 32.42
CA MET A 27 0.62 6.93 31.95
C MET A 27 1.64 7.07 30.82
N THR A 28 2.48 6.06 30.56
CA THR A 28 3.52 6.11 29.52
C THR A 28 3.07 5.44 28.22
N PHE A 29 2.17 4.45 28.31
CA PHE A 29 1.40 3.99 27.15
C PHE A 29 0.12 4.81 27.05
N GLY A 30 0.30 6.12 26.84
CA GLY A 30 -0.74 6.94 26.24
C GLY A 30 -1.32 6.16 25.07
N GLN A 31 -2.63 6.09 25.02
CA GLN A 31 -3.45 5.42 24.02
C GLN A 31 -2.88 5.63 22.59
N LEU A 32 -1.99 4.75 22.16
CA LEU A 32 -1.45 4.74 20.79
C LEU A 32 -2.16 3.64 20.02
N ARG A 33 -3.45 3.85 19.89
CA ARG A 33 -4.20 3.68 18.64
C ARG A 33 -5.56 4.32 18.93
N PRO A 34 -5.91 5.45 18.30
CA PRO A 34 -7.32 5.71 18.05
C PRO A 34 -7.88 4.44 17.40
N ASP A 35 -9.15 4.12 17.66
CA ASP A 35 -9.90 3.17 16.85
C ASP A 35 -9.89 3.67 15.40
N GLU A 36 -8.80 3.44 14.67
CA GLU A 36 -8.80 3.56 13.22
C GLU A 36 -9.79 2.50 12.75
N PRO A 37 -10.83 2.87 12.00
CA PRO A 37 -11.70 1.88 11.39
C PRO A 37 -10.78 0.92 10.64
N ARG A 38 -10.87 -0.36 10.99
CA ARG A 38 -10.10 -1.45 10.41
C ARG A 38 -10.13 -1.29 8.89
N SER A 39 -9.03 -0.80 8.30
CA SER A 39 -8.96 -0.62 6.85
C SER A 39 -8.78 -2.00 6.24
N ASP A 40 -9.72 -2.38 5.38
CA ASP A 40 -9.65 -3.66 4.70
C ASP A 40 -8.53 -3.63 3.64
N ALA A 41 -7.84 -4.75 3.48
CA ALA A 41 -6.83 -4.86 2.44
C ALA A 41 -7.51 -4.78 1.06
N VAL A 42 -6.86 -4.08 0.12
CA VAL A 42 -7.33 -3.88 -1.24
C VAL A 42 -6.23 -4.26 -2.22
N LEU A 43 -6.61 -4.94 -3.29
CA LEU A 43 -5.73 -5.28 -4.40
C LEU A 43 -5.94 -4.32 -5.56
N TYR A 44 -4.83 -3.83 -6.10
CA TYR A 44 -4.78 -3.03 -7.32
C TYR A 44 -4.09 -3.86 -8.40
N SER A 45 -4.81 -4.20 -9.46
CA SER A 45 -4.24 -4.78 -10.68
C SER A 45 -4.12 -3.69 -11.72
N ILE A 46 -2.88 -3.42 -12.09
CA ILE A 46 -2.54 -2.33 -13.02
C ILE A 46 -2.08 -2.96 -14.32
N GLU A 47 -2.45 -2.31 -15.43
CA GLU A 47 -1.95 -2.63 -16.76
C GLU A 47 -1.61 -1.33 -17.48
N VAL A 48 -0.39 -1.24 -17.98
CA VAL A 48 0.07 -0.09 -18.76
C VAL A 48 0.41 -0.55 -20.17
N ARG A 49 -0.18 0.10 -21.17
CA ARG A 49 0.08 -0.15 -22.58
C ARG A 49 0.52 1.11 -23.31
N ASN A 50 1.28 0.94 -24.39
CA ASN A 50 1.59 2.02 -25.33
C ASN A 50 0.42 2.27 -26.30
N GLY A 51 0.56 3.29 -27.15
CA GLY A 51 -0.45 3.68 -28.15
C GLY A 51 -0.67 2.63 -29.26
N ALA A 52 0.28 1.71 -29.45
CA ALA A 52 0.12 0.56 -30.34
C ALA A 52 -0.66 -0.60 -29.69
N GLY A 53 -0.87 -0.56 -28.37
CA GLY A 53 -1.54 -1.59 -27.60
C GLY A 53 -0.61 -2.64 -26.99
N ASP A 54 0.71 -2.48 -27.10
CA ASP A 54 1.69 -3.37 -26.50
C ASP A 54 1.69 -3.22 -24.97
N LEU A 55 1.82 -4.35 -24.28
CA LEU A 55 1.89 -4.37 -22.82
C LEU A 55 3.29 -3.94 -22.35
N LEU A 56 3.36 -2.82 -21.63
CA LEU A 56 4.58 -2.30 -21.02
C LEU A 56 4.78 -2.87 -19.61
N ALA A 57 3.74 -2.83 -18.78
CA ALA A 57 3.80 -3.32 -17.41
C ALA A 57 2.44 -3.86 -16.92
N SER A 58 2.46 -4.90 -16.08
CA SER A 58 1.26 -5.42 -15.43
C SER A 58 1.49 -5.79 -13.95
N PRO A 59 1.75 -4.81 -13.07
CA PRO A 59 1.99 -5.08 -11.66
C PRO A 59 0.68 -5.31 -10.88
N VAL A 60 0.78 -6.10 -9.82
CA VAL A 60 -0.26 -6.25 -8.79
C VAL A 60 0.27 -5.72 -7.47
N LEU A 61 -0.49 -4.84 -6.85
CA LEU A 61 -0.18 -4.25 -5.56
C LEU A 61 -1.26 -4.61 -4.54
N ILE A 62 -0.86 -4.77 -3.29
CA ILE A 62 -1.76 -4.92 -2.16
C ILE A 62 -1.54 -3.69 -1.27
N GLY A 63 -2.61 -2.97 -0.97
CA GLY A 63 -2.62 -1.83 -0.08
C GLY A 63 -3.77 -1.89 0.91
N GLU A 64 -4.01 -0.78 1.57
CA GLU A 64 -5.15 -0.58 2.48
C GLU A 64 -6.20 0.31 1.82
N GLU A 65 -7.48 0.06 2.09
CA GLU A 65 -8.57 0.90 1.57
C GLU A 65 -8.40 2.36 2.00
N GLY A 66 -8.49 3.28 1.04
CA GLY A 66 -8.38 4.72 1.28
C GLY A 66 -6.96 5.20 1.63
N ARG A 67 -5.93 4.35 1.52
CA ARG A 67 -4.53 4.73 1.76
C ARG A 67 -3.77 4.85 0.44
N PRO A 68 -2.88 5.86 0.30
CA PRO A 68 -2.01 5.97 -0.85
C PRO A 68 -1.11 4.74 -1.03
N VAL A 69 -0.86 4.37 -2.29
CA VAL A 69 0.02 3.26 -2.66
C VAL A 69 1.06 3.78 -3.66
N HIS A 70 2.32 3.45 -3.40
CA HIS A 70 3.43 3.79 -4.29
C HIS A 70 4.04 2.51 -4.88
N LEU A 71 4.35 2.57 -6.16
CA LEU A 71 5.10 1.56 -6.88
C LEU A 71 6.27 2.23 -7.59
N SER A 72 7.46 1.69 -7.40
CA SER A 72 8.63 1.96 -8.23
C SER A 72 9.11 0.65 -8.83
N LEU A 73 9.11 0.59 -10.15
CA LEU A 73 9.63 -0.52 -10.93
C LEU A 73 10.87 -0.03 -11.67
N SER A 74 12.00 -0.64 -11.34
CA SER A 74 13.23 -0.50 -12.10
C SER A 74 13.67 -1.92 -12.42
N GLN A 75 13.23 -2.44 -13.57
CA GLN A 75 13.56 -3.81 -13.97
C GLN A 75 14.52 -3.79 -15.17
N ASP A 76 15.69 -4.40 -14.99
CA ASP A 76 16.45 -4.98 -16.09
C ASP A 76 15.73 -6.26 -16.53
N VAL A 77 14.72 -6.14 -17.39
CA VAL A 77 13.96 -7.30 -17.88
C VAL A 77 14.85 -8.10 -18.83
N GLY A 78 15.56 -9.08 -18.28
CA GLY A 78 16.29 -10.20 -18.91
C GLY A 78 16.61 -10.14 -20.42
N ARG A 79 17.90 -10.22 -20.73
CA ARG A 79 18.62 -10.49 -22.00
C ARG A 79 18.20 -9.77 -23.31
N HIS A 80 16.95 -9.37 -23.54
CA HIS A 80 16.50 -8.76 -24.80
C HIS A 80 15.35 -7.72 -24.67
N ARG A 81 15.16 -7.08 -23.51
CA ARG A 81 14.25 -5.92 -23.41
C ARG A 81 14.97 -4.73 -22.80
N GLU A 82 14.72 -3.56 -23.37
CA GLU A 82 15.20 -2.28 -22.83
C GLU A 82 14.71 -2.13 -21.38
N PRO A 83 15.54 -1.58 -20.48
CA PRO A 83 15.17 -1.39 -19.09
C PRO A 83 13.99 -0.41 -18.99
N LEU A 84 12.89 -0.86 -18.36
CA LEU A 84 11.72 -0.03 -18.08
C LEU A 84 11.88 0.63 -16.70
N ALA A 85 11.89 1.96 -16.66
CA ALA A 85 11.88 2.74 -15.43
C ALA A 85 10.49 3.35 -15.24
N MET A 86 9.72 2.82 -14.29
CA MET A 86 8.34 3.24 -14.04
C MET A 86 8.14 3.60 -12.56
N SER A 87 7.42 4.69 -12.30
CA SER A 87 6.85 4.95 -10.97
C SER A 87 5.38 5.31 -11.05
N LEU A 88 4.59 4.79 -10.12
CA LEU A 88 3.15 4.99 -10.04
C LEU A 88 2.76 5.30 -8.59
N ASP A 89 2.19 6.48 -8.39
CA ASP A 89 1.48 6.83 -7.16
C ASP A 89 -0.03 6.67 -7.40
N LEU A 90 -0.72 6.02 -6.47
CA LEU A 90 -2.17 5.94 -6.40
C LEU A 90 -2.64 6.58 -5.09
N ASP A 91 -3.62 7.48 -5.18
CA ASP A 91 -4.21 8.19 -4.05
C ASP A 91 -5.73 7.94 -4.04
N PRO A 92 -6.19 6.83 -3.43
CA PRO A 92 -7.59 6.45 -3.42
C PRO A 92 -8.38 7.26 -2.40
N SER A 93 -9.51 7.80 -2.84
CA SER A 93 -10.49 8.48 -2.01
C SER A 93 -11.87 7.83 -2.17
N PRO A 94 -12.66 7.69 -1.09
CA PRO A 94 -14.01 7.14 -1.18
C PRO A 94 -14.94 8.08 -1.98
N ASP A 95 -15.75 7.50 -2.86
CA ASP A 95 -16.76 8.20 -3.66
C ASP A 95 -18.07 7.38 -3.67
N GLY A 96 -18.82 7.49 -2.58
CA GLY A 96 -20.00 6.64 -2.32
C GLY A 96 -19.61 5.17 -2.17
N GLU A 97 -20.21 4.31 -3.00
CA GLU A 97 -19.87 2.87 -3.08
C GLU A 97 -18.64 2.59 -3.98
N ASN A 98 -18.11 3.62 -4.63
CA ASN A 98 -16.97 3.55 -5.54
C ASN A 98 -15.73 4.22 -4.94
N LEU A 99 -14.63 4.15 -5.69
CA LEU A 99 -13.40 4.86 -5.38
C LEU A 99 -13.10 5.90 -6.47
N CYS A 100 -12.72 7.10 -6.06
CA CYS A 100 -12.03 8.05 -6.93
C CYS A 100 -10.52 7.92 -6.66
N VAL A 101 -9.78 7.40 -7.62
CA VAL A 101 -8.35 7.15 -7.51
C VAL A 101 -7.59 8.25 -8.25
N GLY A 102 -6.89 9.10 -7.50
CA GLY A 102 -5.85 9.96 -8.07
C GLY A 102 -4.66 9.11 -8.51
N TYR A 103 -4.07 9.43 -9.66
CA TYR A 103 -2.88 8.74 -10.12
C TYR A 103 -1.80 9.73 -10.55
N ARG A 104 -0.54 9.31 -10.42
CA ARG A 104 0.62 9.93 -11.03
C ARG A 104 1.55 8.84 -11.55
N LEU A 105 1.70 8.74 -12.87
CA LEU A 105 2.50 7.73 -13.55
C LEU A 105 3.63 8.41 -14.31
N SER A 106 4.86 7.93 -14.17
CA SER A 106 5.98 8.28 -15.06
C SER A 106 6.65 7.01 -15.58
N ILE A 107 7.04 7.02 -16.86
CA ILE A 107 7.68 5.91 -17.56
C ILE A 107 8.84 6.46 -18.39
N ASP A 108 10.03 5.91 -18.26
CA ASP A 108 11.26 6.10 -19.07
C ASP A 108 11.76 7.55 -19.29
N ASP A 109 10.91 8.43 -19.80
CA ASP A 109 11.18 9.83 -20.14
C ASP A 109 11.14 10.80 -18.94
N GLY A 110 10.65 10.32 -17.79
CA GLY A 110 10.50 11.10 -16.55
C GLY A 110 9.33 12.10 -16.56
N PHE A 111 8.51 12.15 -17.61
CA PHE A 111 7.29 12.95 -17.62
C PHE A 111 6.20 12.24 -16.82
N ALA A 112 5.63 12.96 -15.86
CA ALA A 112 4.57 12.43 -15.02
C ALA A 112 3.18 12.76 -15.61
N HIS A 113 2.41 11.73 -15.93
CA HIS A 113 1.00 11.81 -16.26
C HIS A 113 0.17 11.71 -14.98
N SER A 114 -0.66 12.71 -14.72
CA SER A 114 -1.54 12.73 -13.55
C SER A 114 -2.99 12.90 -13.93
N GLY A 115 -3.88 12.40 -13.08
CA GLY A 115 -5.31 12.51 -13.27
C GLY A 115 -6.08 11.82 -12.16
N ARG A 116 -7.38 11.63 -12.40
CA ARG A 116 -8.29 10.93 -11.49
C ARG A 116 -9.17 9.98 -12.29
N VAL A 117 -9.48 8.83 -11.71
CA VAL A 117 -10.36 7.84 -12.31
C VAL A 117 -11.36 7.32 -11.27
N GLY A 118 -12.64 7.30 -11.65
CA GLY A 118 -13.69 6.67 -10.85
C GLY A 118 -13.76 5.17 -11.13
N VAL A 119 -13.58 4.36 -10.10
CA VAL A 119 -13.48 2.90 -10.17
C VAL A 119 -14.52 2.25 -9.26
N ALA A 120 -15.33 1.36 -9.84
CA ALA A 120 -16.14 0.43 -9.09
C ALA A 120 -15.31 -0.81 -8.74
N TYR A 121 -15.50 -1.36 -7.54
CA TYR A 121 -14.77 -2.55 -7.13
C TYR A 121 -15.04 -3.73 -8.08
N GLY A 122 -13.97 -4.40 -8.50
CA GLY A 122 -13.99 -5.55 -9.41
C GLY A 122 -14.07 -5.20 -10.91
N GLU A 123 -14.38 -3.95 -11.26
CA GLU A 123 -14.54 -3.51 -12.65
C GLU A 123 -13.28 -2.84 -13.20
N PRO A 124 -12.84 -3.20 -14.43
CA PRO A 124 -11.73 -2.53 -15.10
C PRO A 124 -12.11 -1.13 -15.55
N ARG A 125 -11.21 -0.17 -15.29
CA ARG A 125 -11.28 1.19 -15.81
C ARG A 125 -9.99 1.55 -16.50
N SER A 126 -10.11 2.16 -17.67
CA SER A 126 -8.95 2.60 -18.45
C SER A 126 -9.02 4.10 -18.70
N VAL A 127 -7.87 4.75 -18.65
CA VAL A 127 -7.69 6.15 -19.01
C VAL A 127 -6.56 6.28 -20.02
N GLU A 128 -6.74 7.17 -20.98
CA GLU A 128 -5.71 7.54 -21.94
C GLU A 128 -4.88 8.67 -21.37
N LEU A 129 -3.57 8.49 -21.43
CA LEU A 129 -2.58 9.43 -20.93
C LEU A 129 -1.93 10.05 -22.15
N ASN A 130 -2.28 11.31 -22.40
CA ASN A 130 -1.77 12.07 -23.54
C ASN A 130 -0.74 13.08 -23.03
N GLY A 131 0.42 13.18 -23.69
CA GLY A 131 1.57 13.99 -23.28
C GLY A 131 2.87 13.20 -23.41
N GLY A 132 4.04 13.82 -23.25
CA GLY A 132 5.33 13.08 -23.18
C GLY A 132 5.87 12.53 -24.51
N GLY A 133 5.11 12.56 -25.61
CA GLY A 133 5.55 12.11 -26.93
C GLY A 133 4.99 10.75 -27.35
N GLU A 134 4.53 9.94 -26.38
CA GLU A 134 3.80 8.69 -26.62
C GLU A 134 2.42 8.72 -25.95
N SER A 135 1.43 8.12 -26.61
CA SER A 135 0.13 7.88 -25.97
C SER A 135 0.22 6.62 -25.12
N LEU A 136 -0.18 6.70 -23.86
CA LEU A 136 -0.22 5.55 -22.96
C LEU A 136 -1.67 5.26 -22.55
N ARG A 137 -1.93 4.00 -22.20
CA ARG A 137 -3.20 3.60 -21.59
C ARG A 137 -2.91 2.95 -20.24
N LEU A 138 -3.45 3.56 -19.19
CA LEU A 138 -3.45 3.00 -17.84
C LEU A 138 -4.80 2.32 -17.60
N SER A 139 -4.78 1.03 -17.30
CA SER A 139 -5.94 0.27 -16.85
C SER A 139 -5.77 -0.15 -15.40
N LEU A 140 -6.84 0.00 -14.62
CA LEU A 140 -6.88 -0.26 -13.20
C LEU A 140 -8.11 -1.08 -12.85
N VAL A 141 -7.91 -2.15 -12.09
CA VAL A 141 -8.97 -2.89 -11.40
C VAL A 141 -8.64 -2.87 -9.91
N VAL A 142 -9.63 -2.55 -9.08
CA VAL A 142 -9.49 -2.50 -7.63
C VAL A 142 -10.43 -3.52 -6.99
N ALA A 143 -9.95 -4.36 -6.07
CA ALA A 143 -10.78 -5.36 -5.40
C ALA A 143 -10.49 -5.43 -3.90
N ARG A 144 -11.54 -5.39 -3.07
CA ARG A 144 -11.43 -5.60 -1.62
C ARG A 144 -11.05 -7.06 -1.31
N ALA A 145 -10.27 -7.26 -0.27
CA ALA A 145 -9.94 -8.59 0.24
C ALA A 145 -11.20 -9.41 0.54
N TYR A 146 -11.07 -10.73 0.47
CA TYR A 146 -12.15 -11.70 0.71
C TYR A 146 -13.35 -11.62 -0.25
N THR A 147 -13.25 -10.82 -1.32
CA THR A 147 -14.23 -10.81 -2.42
C THR A 147 -13.88 -11.83 -3.51
N ARG A 148 -14.86 -12.18 -4.35
CA ARG A 148 -14.64 -13.06 -5.51
C ARG A 148 -13.67 -12.45 -6.51
N ASP A 149 -13.76 -11.13 -6.73
CA ASP A 149 -12.89 -10.43 -7.68
C ASP A 149 -11.43 -10.44 -7.24
N PHE A 150 -11.16 -10.28 -5.94
CA PHE A 150 -9.81 -10.42 -5.40
C PHE A 150 -9.18 -11.77 -5.73
N GLY A 151 -9.94 -12.85 -5.51
CA GLY A 151 -9.51 -14.21 -5.84
C GLY A 151 -9.29 -14.42 -7.35
N ARG A 152 -10.20 -13.89 -8.18
CA ARG A 152 -10.12 -13.96 -9.64
C ARG A 152 -8.87 -13.28 -10.17
N ILE A 153 -8.58 -12.05 -9.72
CA ILE A 153 -7.43 -11.28 -10.18
C ILE A 153 -6.12 -11.97 -9.80
N LEU A 154 -5.99 -12.47 -8.56
CA LEU A 154 -4.80 -13.22 -8.14
C LEU A 154 -4.58 -14.49 -8.96
N GLN A 155 -5.65 -15.18 -9.37
CA GLN A 155 -5.54 -16.37 -10.20
C GLN A 155 -5.09 -16.04 -11.63
N GLN A 156 -5.55 -14.92 -12.20
CA GLN A 156 -5.14 -14.47 -13.53
C GLN A 156 -3.64 -14.16 -13.57
N HIS A 157 -3.11 -13.48 -12.54
CA HIS A 157 -1.68 -13.16 -12.45
C HIS A 157 -0.77 -14.34 -12.12
N ARG A 158 -1.30 -15.40 -11.50
CA ARG A 158 -0.53 -16.63 -11.22
C ARG A 158 -0.35 -17.54 -12.43
N ARG A 159 -1.16 -17.37 -13.48
CA ARG A 159 -1.06 -18.17 -14.70
C ARG A 159 -0.23 -17.37 -15.71
N PRO A 160 1.04 -17.73 -15.99
CA PRO A 160 1.72 -17.13 -17.11
C PRO A 160 0.88 -17.40 -18.36
N SER A 161 0.66 -16.35 -19.16
CA SER A 161 0.05 -16.46 -20.49
C SER A 161 0.83 -17.53 -21.26
N ALA A 162 0.13 -18.61 -21.64
CA ALA A 162 0.65 -19.69 -22.47
C ALA A 162 0.99 -19.20 -23.88
#